data_AF-A0A6B0ZPG3-F1
#
_entry.id   AF-A0A6B0ZPG3-F1
#
_cell.length_a   1.000
_cell.length_b   1.000
_cell.length_c   1.000
_cell.angle_alpha   90.00
_cell.angle_beta   90.00
_cell.angle_gamma   90.00
#
_symmetry.space_group_name_H-M   'P 1'
#
loop_
_entity.id
_entity.type
_entity.pdbx_description
1 polymer ?
#
loop_
_entity_poly.entity_id
_entity_poly.type
_entity_poly.pdbx_seq_one_letter_code
_entity_poly.pdbx_strand_id
1 'polypeptide(L)'
;MVQNRAERRLAELAERLKRLRADLEVAEEQCLHFEDLADDARLRALVSETPGAERQHRDAARQAETMARHRARLSDEILSLEQQQDELLDKFYSDV
;
A
#
# COMPACT_ATOMS: atom_id res chain seq x y z
N MET A 1 -31.40 10.23 16.24
CA MET A 1 -30.16 11.03 16.08
C MET A 1 -28.91 10.16 15.92
N VAL A 2 -28.79 9.02 16.62
CA VAL A 2 -27.60 8.12 16.54
C VAL A 2 -27.42 7.47 15.16
N GLN A 3 -28.49 7.00 14.52
CA GLN A 3 -28.43 6.36 13.18
C GLN A 3 -27.80 7.28 12.11
N ASN A 4 -28.23 8.54 12.02
CA ASN A 4 -27.69 9.50 11.05
C ASN A 4 -26.19 9.77 11.24
N ARG A 5 -25.68 9.75 12.49
CA ARG A 5 -24.25 9.95 12.76
C ARG A 5 -23.41 8.77 12.31
N ALA A 6 -23.87 7.55 12.57
CA ALA A 6 -23.09 6.37 12.27
C ALA A 6 -23.20 6.00 10.76
N GLU A 7 -24.29 6.34 10.07
CA GLU A 7 -24.41 6.24 8.60
C GLU A 7 -23.42 7.18 7.92
N ARG A 8 -23.32 8.44 8.39
CA ARG A 8 -22.30 9.39 7.92
C ARG A 8 -20.90 8.84 8.12
N ARG A 9 -20.64 8.23 9.28
CA ARG A 9 -19.32 7.65 9.57
C ARG A 9 -18.99 6.48 8.64
N LEU A 10 -19.94 5.60 8.36
CA LEU A 10 -19.78 4.51 7.40
C LEU A 10 -19.50 5.04 5.99
N ALA A 11 -20.20 6.10 5.56
CA ALA A 11 -19.96 6.75 4.28
C ALA A 11 -18.55 7.38 4.20
N GLU A 12 -18.09 8.04 5.25
CA GLU A 12 -16.72 8.57 5.35
C GLU A 12 -15.66 7.46 5.24
N LEU A 13 -15.86 6.34 5.95
CA LEU A 13 -14.96 5.19 5.90
C LEU A 13 -14.92 4.56 4.50
N ALA A 14 -16.08 4.40 3.85
CA ALA A 14 -16.18 3.86 2.50
C ALA A 14 -15.42 4.74 1.47
N GLU A 15 -15.58 6.07 1.56
CA GLU A 15 -14.84 6.99 0.69
C GLU A 15 -13.33 6.94 0.93
N ARG A 16 -12.89 6.80 2.19
CA ARG A 16 -11.46 6.64 2.50
C ARG A 16 -10.92 5.31 1.97
N LEU A 17 -11.64 4.20 2.18
CA LEU A 17 -11.27 2.88 1.67
C LEU A 17 -11.13 2.90 0.14
N LYS A 18 -12.07 3.54 -0.56
CA LYS A 18 -12.01 3.68 -2.01
C LYS A 18 -10.73 4.37 -2.48
N ARG A 19 -10.33 5.46 -1.82
CA ARG A 19 -9.09 6.18 -2.15
C ARG A 19 -7.84 5.35 -1.88
N LEU A 20 -7.76 4.75 -0.68
CA LEU A 20 -6.61 3.93 -0.30
C LEU A 20 -6.44 2.70 -1.20
N ARG A 21 -7.54 2.08 -1.65
CA ARG A 21 -7.48 0.97 -2.61
C ARG A 21 -6.93 1.42 -3.97
N ALA A 22 -7.33 2.59 -4.45
CA ALA A 22 -6.76 3.16 -5.68
C ALA A 22 -5.27 3.51 -5.50
N ASP A 23 -4.88 4.07 -4.35
CA ASP A 23 -3.48 4.35 -4.03
C ASP A 23 -2.67 3.04 -3.93
N LEU A 24 -3.25 1.98 -3.38
CA LEU A 24 -2.62 0.66 -3.29
C LEU A 24 -2.38 0.05 -4.67
N GLU A 25 -3.36 0.12 -5.58
CA GLU A 25 -3.22 -0.36 -6.97
C GLU A 25 -2.05 0.33 -7.67
N VAL A 26 -1.93 1.66 -7.54
CA VAL A 26 -0.78 2.41 -8.08
C VAL A 26 0.53 2.00 -7.41
N ALA A 27 0.53 1.80 -6.09
CA ALA A 27 1.73 1.38 -5.36
C ALA A 27 2.18 -0.05 -5.74
N GLU A 28 1.24 -0.94 -6.07
CA GLU A 28 1.52 -2.28 -6.57
C GLU A 28 2.19 -2.23 -7.94
N GLU A 29 1.69 -1.41 -8.88
CA GLU A 29 2.34 -1.18 -10.17
C GLU A 29 3.76 -0.61 -10.00
N GLN A 30 3.93 0.34 -9.09
CA GLN A 30 5.24 0.92 -8.80
C GLN A 30 6.19 -0.09 -8.17
N CYS A 31 5.72 -0.99 -7.30
CA CYS A 31 6.54 -2.06 -6.74
C CYS A 31 7.11 -2.93 -7.85
N LEU A 32 6.26 -3.41 -8.77
CA LEU A 32 6.68 -4.24 -9.90
C LEU A 32 7.74 -3.51 -10.73
N HIS A 33 7.51 -2.24 -11.06
CA HIS A 33 8.47 -1.45 -11.82
C HIS A 33 9.83 -1.32 -11.13
N PHE A 34 9.87 -1.03 -9.82
CA PHE A 34 11.13 -0.89 -9.10
C PHE A 34 11.84 -2.21 -8.85
N GLU A 35 11.10 -3.31 -8.68
CA GLU A 35 11.65 -4.67 -8.61
C GLU A 35 12.37 -5.02 -9.92
N ASP A 36 11.74 -4.79 -11.07
CA ASP A 36 12.35 -5.00 -12.40
C ASP A 36 13.64 -4.18 -12.57
N LEU A 37 13.62 -2.90 -12.18
CA LEU A 37 14.80 -2.04 -12.25
C LEU A 37 15.94 -2.52 -11.33
N ALA A 38 15.60 -3.03 -10.14
CA ALA A 38 16.57 -3.56 -9.20
C ALA A 38 17.23 -4.83 -9.72
N ASP A 39 16.45 -5.69 -10.38
CA ASP A 39 16.94 -6.92 -11.02
C ASP A 39 17.82 -6.63 -12.24
N ASP A 40 17.41 -5.70 -13.10
CA ASP A 40 18.23 -5.24 -14.22
C ASP A 40 19.58 -4.68 -13.74
N ALA A 41 19.55 -3.85 -12.69
CA ALA A 41 20.77 -3.29 -12.11
C ALA A 41 21.64 -4.38 -11.46
N ARG A 42 21.03 -5.40 -10.85
CA ARG A 42 21.72 -6.58 -10.30
C ARG A 42 22.47 -7.33 -11.40
N LEU A 43 21.81 -7.61 -12.52
CA LEU A 43 22.42 -8.27 -13.68
C LEU A 43 23.62 -7.47 -14.22
N ARG A 44 23.48 -6.15 -14.38
CA ARG A 44 24.58 -5.29 -14.85
C ARG A 44 25.75 -5.26 -13.87
N ALA A 45 25.48 -5.23 -12.58
CA ALA A 45 26.53 -5.25 -11.54
C ALA A 45 27.34 -6.54 -11.61
N LEU A 46 26.67 -7.69 -11.78
CA LEU A 46 27.33 -8.99 -11.91
C LEU A 46 28.17 -9.10 -13.20
N VAL A 47 27.68 -8.55 -14.31
CA VAL A 47 28.39 -8.63 -15.61
C VAL A 47 29.56 -7.67 -15.68
N SER A 48 29.42 -6.48 -15.12
CA SER A 48 30.40 -5.41 -15.29
C SER A 48 31.48 -5.40 -14.21
N GLU A 49 31.21 -5.98 -13.04
CA GLU A 49 32.11 -6.00 -11.87
C GLU A 49 32.71 -4.63 -11.52
N THR A 50 31.97 -3.55 -11.82
CA THR A 50 32.42 -2.19 -11.54
C THR A 50 31.79 -1.64 -10.27
N PRO A 51 32.53 -0.85 -9.46
CA PRO A 51 31.96 -0.17 -8.30
C PRO A 51 30.74 0.72 -8.62
N GLY A 52 30.71 1.28 -9.84
CA GLY A 52 29.59 2.09 -10.32
C GLY A 52 28.30 1.28 -10.48
N ALA A 53 28.39 0.10 -11.09
CA ALA A 53 27.24 -0.78 -11.28
C ALA A 53 26.72 -1.35 -9.95
N GLU A 54 27.62 -1.69 -9.00
CA GLU A 54 27.23 -2.09 -7.65
C GLU A 54 26.48 -0.99 -6.88
N ARG A 55 26.91 0.28 -7.05
CA ARG A 55 26.22 1.42 -6.44
C ARG A 55 24.81 1.57 -7.02
N GLN A 56 24.67 1.48 -8.34
CA GLN A 56 23.36 1.57 -9.00
C GLN A 56 22.41 0.45 -8.55
N HIS A 57 22.90 -0.79 -8.47
CA HIS A 57 22.12 -1.91 -7.93
C HIS A 57 21.64 -1.63 -6.50
N ARG A 58 22.54 -1.18 -5.61
CA ARG A 58 22.17 -0.83 -4.23
C ARG A 58 21.15 0.31 -4.16
N ASP A 59 21.26 1.30 -5.04
CA ASP A 59 20.32 2.43 -5.09
C ASP A 59 18.92 1.95 -5.54
N ALA A 60 18.85 1.15 -6.60
CA ALA A 60 17.59 0.57 -7.11
C ALA A 60 16.94 -0.37 -6.08
N ALA A 61 17.72 -1.23 -5.42
CA ALA A 61 17.22 -2.11 -4.37
C ALA A 61 16.59 -1.34 -3.19
N ARG A 62 17.18 -0.21 -2.78
CA ARG A 62 16.60 0.65 -1.73
C ARG A 62 15.30 1.32 -2.16
N GLN A 63 15.17 1.67 -3.44
CA GLN A 63 13.93 2.21 -3.99
C GLN A 63 12.81 1.17 -3.98
N ALA A 64 13.10 -0.04 -4.46
CA ALA A 64 12.16 -1.18 -4.41
C ALA A 64 11.71 -1.48 -2.97
N GLU A 65 12.65 -1.55 -2.02
CA GLU A 65 12.33 -1.79 -0.61
C GLU A 65 11.47 -0.66 0.00
N THR A 66 11.75 0.60 -0.36
CA THR A 66 10.96 1.74 0.10
C THR A 66 9.54 1.68 -0.43
N MET A 67 9.36 1.29 -1.70
CA MET A 67 8.03 1.14 -2.30
C MET A 67 7.28 -0.04 -1.70
N ALA A 68 7.95 -1.17 -1.46
CA ALA A 68 7.36 -2.33 -0.79
C ALA A 68 6.84 -1.98 0.63
N ARG A 69 7.60 -1.18 1.39
CA ARG A 69 7.14 -0.64 2.68
C ARG A 69 5.94 0.29 2.55
N HIS A 70 5.88 1.09 1.50
CA HIS A 70 4.73 1.97 1.26
C HIS A 70 3.47 1.16 0.95
N ARG A 71 3.57 0.17 0.05
CA ARG A 71 2.49 -0.78 -0.26
C ARG A 71 1.97 -1.46 1.00
N ALA A 72 2.87 -2.00 1.82
CA ALA A 72 2.50 -2.66 3.08
C ALA A 72 1.70 -1.74 4.01
N ARG A 73 2.12 -0.47 4.17
CA ARG A 73 1.39 0.51 4.99
C ARG A 73 -0.02 0.79 4.47
N LEU A 74 -0.19 0.88 3.14
CA LEU A 74 -1.51 1.07 2.53
C LEU A 74 -2.41 -0.13 2.80
N SER A 75 -1.88 -1.35 2.61
CA SER A 75 -2.60 -2.59 2.92
C SER A 75 -3.02 -2.67 4.40
N ASP A 76 -2.10 -2.36 5.32
CA ASP A 76 -2.39 -2.34 6.76
C ASP A 76 -3.46 -1.31 7.13
N GLU A 77 -3.42 -0.12 6.52
CA GLU A 77 -4.41 0.92 6.76
C GLU A 77 -5.80 0.51 6.24
N ILE A 78 -5.87 -0.10 5.05
CA ILE A 78 -7.12 -0.64 4.50
C ILE A 78 -7.72 -1.68 5.44
N LEU A 79 -6.93 -2.66 5.87
CA LEU A 79 -7.38 -3.71 6.81
C LEU A 79 -7.90 -3.11 8.11
N SER A 80 -7.22 -2.09 8.66
CA SER A 80 -7.68 -1.42 9.88
C SER A 80 -9.01 -0.69 9.68
N LEU A 81 -9.24 -0.07 8.52
CA LEU A 81 -10.48 0.63 8.24
C LEU A 81 -11.64 -0.33 7.95
N GLU A 82 -11.36 -1.47 7.32
CA GLU A 82 -12.34 -2.55 7.12
C GLU A 82 -12.81 -3.11 8.47
N GLN A 83 -11.89 -3.40 9.40
CA GLN A 83 -12.25 -3.81 10.76
C GLN A 83 -13.10 -2.76 11.49
N GLN A 84 -12.75 -1.47 11.38
CA GLN A 84 -13.56 -0.40 11.95
C GLN A 84 -14.96 -0.31 11.32
N GLN A 85 -15.07 -0.57 10.03
CA GLN A 85 -16.36 -0.60 9.33
C GLN A 85 -17.21 -1.77 9.81
N ASP A 86 -16.63 -2.97 9.92
CA ASP A 86 -17.31 -4.17 10.42
C ASP A 86 -17.81 -3.95 11.86
N GLU A 87 -16.96 -3.46 12.77
CA GLU A 87 -17.37 -3.14 14.14
C GLU A 87 -18.50 -2.12 14.24
N LEU A 88 -18.56 -1.15 13.31
CA LEU A 88 -19.64 -0.17 13.25
C LEU A 88 -20.93 -0.80 12.72
N LEU A 89 -20.83 -1.65 11.70
CA LEU A 89 -21.97 -2.37 11.14
C LEU A 89 -22.57 -3.33 12.18
N ASP A 90 -21.74 -4.06 12.92
CA ASP A 90 -22.20 -4.96 13.98
C ASP A 90 -22.99 -4.20 15.06
N LYS A 91 -22.49 -3.04 15.51
CA LYS A 91 -23.20 -2.18 16.47
C LYS A 91 -24.53 -1.70 15.89
N PHE A 92 -24.55 -1.31 14.62
CA PHE A 92 -25.77 -0.90 13.94
C PHE A 92 -26.84 -1.98 13.88
N TYR A 93 -26.47 -3.21 13.54
CA TYR A 93 -27.40 -4.33 13.44
C TYR A 93 -27.76 -4.92 14.81
N SER A 94 -26.92 -4.71 15.84
CA SER A 94 -27.22 -5.11 17.22
C SER A 94 -28.13 -4.11 17.96
N ASP A 95 -28.15 -2.84 17.55
CA ASP A 95 -28.96 -1.78 18.16
C ASP A 95 -30.34 -1.58 17.48
N VAL A 96 -30.64 -2.35 16.43
CA VAL A 96 -31.91 -2.34 15.66
C VAL A 96 -32.74 -3.56 15.99
#